data_AF-A0A7W9BG39-F1
#
_entry.id   AF-A0A7W9BG39-F1
#
_cell.length_a   1.000
_cell.length_b   1.000
_cell.length_c   1.000
_cell.angle_alpha   90.00
_cell.angle_beta   90.00
_cell.angle_gamma   90.00
#
_symmetry.space_group_name_H-M   'P 1'
#
loop_
_entity.id
_entity.type
_entity.pdbx_description
1 polymer ?
#
loop_
_entity_poly.entity_id
_entity_poly.type
_entity_poly.pdbx_seq_one_letter_code
_entity_poly.pdbx_strand_id
1 'polypeptide(L)' 'MKAHDKPAEVEQVADEVLIDGPDGAVSSFTPEAALQTANRIEQAAVDALLARPWVEAD' A
#
# COMPACT_ATOMS: atom_id res chain seq x y z
N MET A 1 -6.19 -14.18 -1.36
CA MET A 1 -5.71 -12.87 -1.86
C MET A 1 -4.31 -13.08 -2.42
N LYS A 2 -4.01 -12.56 -3.61
CA LYS A 2 -2.69 -12.67 -4.26
C LYS A 2 -1.92 -11.37 -4.02
N ALA A 3 -0.61 -11.43 -3.81
CA ALA A 3 0.22 -10.23 -3.75
C ALA A 3 0.28 -9.57 -5.14
N HIS A 4 0.03 -8.27 -5.19
CA HIS A 4 0.19 -7.47 -6.40
C HIS A 4 1.59 -6.83 -6.41
N ASP A 5 2.24 -6.84 -7.57
CA ASP A 5 3.60 -6.30 -7.78
C ASP A 5 3.58 -4.88 -8.38
N LYS A 6 2.39 -4.36 -8.69
CA LYS A 6 2.18 -2.99 -9.12
C LYS A 6 1.64 -2.14 -7.96
N PRO A 7 2.15 -0.91 -7.77
CA PRO A 7 1.56 0.04 -6.83
C PRO A 7 0.09 0.31 -7.14
N ALA A 8 -0.69 0.60 -6.11
CA ALA A 8 -2.04 1.14 -6.26
C ALA A 8 -1.99 2.61 -6.68
N GLU A 9 -3.03 3.08 -7.37
CA GLU A 9 -3.22 4.50 -7.62
C GLU A 9 -3.86 5.15 -6.38
N VAL A 10 -3.46 6.39 -6.08
CA VAL A 10 -3.97 7.14 -4.93
C VAL A 10 -4.36 8.53 -5.40
N GLU A 11 -5.60 8.93 -5.14
CA GLU A 11 -6.13 10.23 -5.53
C GLU A 11 -6.89 10.93 -4.40
N GLN A 12 -6.90 12.25 -4.42
CA GLN A 12 -7.76 13.06 -3.58
C GLN A 12 -9.07 13.33 -4.32
N VAL A 13 -10.20 12.99 -3.70
CA VAL A 13 -11.52 13.36 -4.20
C VAL A 13 -12.30 14.02 -3.06
N ALA A 14 -12.62 15.30 -3.24
CA ALA A 14 -13.20 16.13 -2.18
C ALA A 14 -12.35 16.14 -0.90
N ASP A 15 -12.91 15.72 0.24
CA ASP A 15 -12.28 15.63 1.55
C ASP A 15 -11.77 14.21 1.88
N GLU A 16 -11.72 13.32 0.89
CA GLU A 16 -11.27 11.94 1.05
C GLU A 16 -10.06 11.61 0.18
N VAL A 17 -9.37 10.53 0.55
CA VAL A 17 -8.28 9.92 -0.20
C VAL A 17 -8.71 8.51 -0.60
N LEU A 18 -8.76 8.24 -1.91
CA LEU A 18 -9.09 6.94 -2.45
C LEU A 18 -7.82 6.17 -2.85
N ILE A 19 -7.88 4.85 -2.63
CA ILE A 19 -6.88 3.90 -3.14
C ILE A 19 -7.56 3.01 -4.17
N ASP A 20 -7.14 3.17 -5.41
CA ASP A 20 -7.57 2.37 -6.55
C ASP A 20 -6.64 1.18 -6.72
N GLY A 21 -7.19 0.01 -6.43
CA GLY A 21 -6.54 -1.26 -6.72
C GLY A 21 -6.69 -1.62 -8.20
N PRO A 22 -5.95 -2.64 -8.65
CA PRO A 22 -6.05 -3.14 -10.03
C PRO A 22 -7.46 -3.61 -10.45
N ASP A 23 -8.38 -3.77 -9.50
CA ASP A 23 -9.78 -4.16 -9.71
C ASP A 23 -10.79 -3.01 -9.42
N GLY A 24 -10.31 -1.75 -9.31
CA GLY A 24 -11.09 -0.55 -9.00
C GLY A 24 -10.87 -0.01 -7.58
N ALA A 25 -11.62 1.03 -7.19
CA ALA A 25 -11.54 1.64 -5.86
C ALA A 25 -11.78 0.63 -4.74
N VAL A 26 -10.78 0.42 -3.89
CA VAL A 26 -10.82 -0.59 -2.82
C VAL A 26 -11.11 0.03 -1.47
N SER A 27 -10.73 1.29 -1.26
CA SER A 27 -10.89 1.96 0.04
C SER A 27 -10.88 3.49 -0.09
N SER A 28 -11.67 4.15 0.76
CA SER A 28 -11.65 5.61 0.96
C SER A 28 -11.29 5.92 2.42
N PHE A 29 -10.51 6.99 2.63
CA PHE A 29 -10.03 7.43 3.93
C PHE A 29 -10.20 8.93 4.10
N THR A 30 -10.42 9.40 5.33
CA THR A 30 -10.13 10.80 5.65
C THR A 30 -8.62 11.06 5.53
N PRO A 31 -8.15 12.31 5.37
CA PRO A 31 -6.74 12.60 5.18
C PRO A 31 -5.86 12.11 6.33
N GLU A 32 -6.33 12.20 7.57
CA GLU A 32 -5.61 11.73 8.76
C GLU A 32 -5.51 10.20 8.78
N ALA A 33 -6.59 9.50 8.44
CA ALA A 33 -6.61 8.05 8.36
C ALA A 33 -5.70 7.54 7.22
N ALA A 34 -5.65 8.25 6.09
CA ALA A 34 -4.76 7.95 4.98
C ALA A 34 -3.28 8.06 5.40
N LEU A 35 -2.89 9.14 6.08
CA LEU A 35 -1.51 9.31 6.58
C LEU A 35 -1.09 8.22 7.56
N GLN A 36 -1.98 7.86 8.51
CA GLN A 36 -1.69 6.77 9.44
C GLN A 36 -1.57 5.42 8.73
N THR A 37 -2.41 5.18 7.72
CA THR A 37 -2.40 3.95 6.94
C THR A 37 -1.14 3.85 6.09
N ALA A 38 -0.72 4.94 5.44
CA ALA A 38 0.52 5.00 4.66
C ALA A 38 1.74 4.64 5.52
N ASN A 39 1.84 5.20 6.73
CA ASN A 39 2.92 4.86 7.66
C ASN A 39 2.93 3.37 8.06
N ARG A 40 1.74 2.77 8.28
CA ARG A 40 1.64 1.33 8.58
C ARG A 40 2.04 0.46 7.39
N ILE A 41 1.67 0.85 6.17
CA ILE A 41 2.07 0.16 4.95
C ILE A 41 3.59 0.22 4.78
N GLU A 42 4.20 1.39 4.96
CA GLU A 42 5.65 1.57 4.87
C GLU A 42 6.39 0.67 5.86
N GLN A 43 5.99 0.69 7.14
CA GLN A 43 6.61 -0.15 8.17
C GLN A 43 6.49 -1.65 7.82
N ALA A 44 5.31 -2.10 7.42
CA ALA A 44 5.09 -3.51 7.05
C ALA A 44 5.90 -3.91 5.80
N ALA A 45 6.05 -3.01 4.83
CA ALA A 45 6.87 -3.26 3.65
C ALA A 45 8.36 -3.38 4.00
N VAL A 46 8.87 -2.51 4.88
CA VAL A 46 10.25 -2.58 5.39
C VAL A 46 10.46 -3.89 6.13
N ASP A 47 9.59 -4.26 7.06
CA ASP A 47 9.68 -5.51 7.81
C ASP A 47 9.68 -6.72 6.87
N ALA A 48 8.84 -6.72 5.84
CA ALA A 48 8.80 -7.78 4.83
C ALA A 48 10.09 -7.86 3.99
N LEU A 49 10.69 -6.71 3.64
CA LEU A 49 11.97 -6.67 2.93
C LEU A 49 13.13 -7.20 3.81
N LEU A 50 13.12 -6.88 5.10
CA LEU A 50 14.11 -7.38 6.06
C LEU A 50 13.95 -8.88 6.33
N ALA A 51 12.72 -9.38 6.33
CA ALA A 51 12.41 -10.79 6.51
C ALA A 51 12.66 -11.64 5.26
N ARG A 52 12.89 -11.03 4.09
CA ARG A 52 13.19 -11.77 2.86
C ARG A 52 14.52 -12.51 3.03
N PRO A 53 14.53 -13.86 2.97
CA PRO A 53 15.79 -14.59 2.98
C PRO A 53 16.59 -14.17 1.74
N TRP A 54 17.89 -13.91 1.95
CA TRP A 54 18.82 -13.76 0.84
C TRP A 54 18.79 -15.04 0.01
N VAL A 55 18.32 -14.94 -1.23
CA VAL A 55 18.49 -15.99 -2.23
C VAL A 55 19.74 -15.60 -3.01
N GLU A 56 20.82 -16.36 -2.81
CA GLU A 56 22.01 -16.26 -3.65
C GLU A 56 21.58 -16.59 -5.08
N ALA A 57 21.82 -15.67 -6.02
CA ALA A 57 21.54 -15.91 -7.42
C ALA A 57 22.69 -16.78 -7.97
N ASP A 58 22.39 -18.02 -8.35
CA ASP A 58 23.27 -18.90 -9.14
C ASP A 58 23.64 -18.28 -10.50
#